data_AF-A0A1W1CB97-F1
#
_entry.id   AF-A0A1W1CB97-F1
#
_cell.length_a   1.000
_cell.length_b   1.000
_cell.length_c   1.000
_cell.angle_alpha   90.00
_cell.angle_beta   90.00
_cell.angle_gamma   90.00
#
_symmetry.space_group_name_H-M   'P 1'
#
loop_
_entity.id
_entity.type
_entity.pdbx_description
1 polymer ?
#
loop_
_entity_poly.entity_id
_entity_poly.type
_entity_poly.pdbx_seq_one_letter_code
_entity_poly.pdbx_strand_id
1 'polypeptide(L)'
;MNIFDDDDAFVGTPKSNYFSIAKTANQNIVEMELEKMFRRFAVAEKMLEEKGLEEEHERLISSSVVDSEIDDRVNSLFIELVGNIVTQCE
;
A
#
# COMPACT_ATOMS: atom_id res chain seq x y z
N MET A 1 9.09 25.08 -14.15
CA MET A 1 8.31 23.92 -14.62
C MET A 1 7.63 23.38 -13.37
N ASN A 2 6.34 23.70 -13.18
CA ASN A 2 5.55 23.14 -12.09
C ASN A 2 5.26 21.69 -12.47
N ILE A 3 5.82 20.74 -11.73
CA ILE A 3 5.72 19.30 -12.05
C ILE A 3 4.51 18.67 -11.35
N PHE A 4 3.81 19.41 -10.48
CA PHE A 4 2.66 18.91 -9.75
C PHE A 4 1.62 20.02 -9.62
N ASP A 5 0.75 20.15 -10.64
CA ASP A 5 -0.59 20.64 -10.36
C ASP A 5 -1.29 19.47 -9.65
N ASP A 6 -1.58 19.62 -8.36
CA ASP A 6 -2.16 18.60 -7.47
C ASP A 6 -3.44 17.94 -8.04
N ASP A 7 -4.08 18.56 -9.03
CA ASP A 7 -5.27 18.02 -9.71
C ASP A 7 -4.95 16.89 -10.72
N ASP A 8 -3.74 16.82 -11.30
CA ASP A 8 -3.38 15.79 -12.30
C ASP A 8 -2.82 14.51 -11.67
N ALA A 9 -2.30 14.58 -10.43
CA ALA A 9 -1.74 13.43 -9.72
C ALA A 9 -2.81 12.40 -9.29
N PHE A 10 -4.09 12.79 -9.30
CA PHE A 10 -5.21 11.97 -8.82
C PHE A 10 -6.20 11.55 -9.93
N VAL A 11 -5.82 11.60 -11.20
CA VAL A 11 -6.64 11.08 -12.31
C VAL A 11 -6.51 9.55 -12.38
N GLY A 12 -7.21 8.83 -11.50
CA GLY A 12 -7.19 7.36 -11.47
C GLY A 12 -7.59 6.76 -10.12
N THR A 13 -7.60 5.42 -10.04
CA THR A 13 -7.79 4.73 -8.75
C THR A 13 -6.50 4.85 -7.92
N PRO A 14 -6.58 4.79 -6.58
CA PRO A 14 -5.39 4.79 -5.71
C PRO A 14 -4.31 3.80 -6.17
N LYS A 15 -4.74 2.60 -6.56
CA LYS A 15 -3.88 1.57 -7.15
C LYS A 15 -3.18 2.04 -8.42
N SER A 16 -3.92 2.59 -9.39
CA SER A 16 -3.29 3.06 -10.63
C SER A 16 -2.32 4.21 -10.39
N ASN A 17 -2.65 5.12 -9.48
CA ASN A 17 -1.82 6.27 -9.15
C ASN A 17 -0.51 5.82 -8.50
N TYR A 18 -0.58 4.90 -7.54
CA TYR A 18 0.60 4.25 -6.96
C TYR A 18 1.51 3.64 -8.03
N PHE A 19 0.98 2.79 -8.92
CA PHE A 19 1.80 2.14 -9.94
C PHE A 19 2.37 3.12 -10.97
N SER A 20 1.71 4.24 -11.23
CA SER A 20 2.24 5.30 -12.09
C SER A 20 3.41 6.03 -11.42
N ILE A 21 3.25 6.42 -10.15
CA ILE A 21 4.29 7.13 -9.37
C ILE A 21 5.49 6.22 -9.10
N ALA A 22 5.27 4.97 -8.70
CA ALA A 22 6.34 4.02 -8.42
C ALA A 22 7.26 3.76 -9.63
N LYS A 23 6.74 3.91 -10.87
CA LYS A 23 7.54 3.76 -12.09
C LYS A 23 8.47 4.94 -12.38
N THR A 24 8.14 6.13 -11.89
CA THR A 24 8.85 7.38 -12.24
C THR A 24 9.66 7.94 -11.07
N ALA A 25 9.28 7.62 -9.83
CA ALA A 25 9.97 8.04 -8.62
C ALA A 25 11.35 7.37 -8.47
N ASN A 26 12.15 7.88 -7.52
CA ASN A 26 13.43 7.28 -7.17
C ASN A 26 13.22 5.84 -6.66
N GLN A 27 13.79 4.86 -7.36
CA GLN A 27 13.57 3.44 -7.07
C GLN A 27 14.05 3.03 -5.67
N ASN A 28 15.10 3.65 -5.14
CA ASN A 28 15.55 3.38 -3.76
C ASN A 28 14.49 3.78 -2.73
N ILE A 29 13.76 4.88 -2.97
CA ILE A 29 12.67 5.33 -2.09
C ILE A 29 11.49 4.37 -2.20
N VAL A 30 11.12 3.98 -3.42
CA VAL A 30 10.02 3.02 -3.67
C VAL A 30 10.31 1.69 -2.99
N GLU A 31 11.52 1.14 -3.17
CA GLU A 31 11.95 -0.12 -2.56
C GLU A 31 11.93 -0.03 -1.02
N MET A 32 12.44 1.06 -0.45
CA MET A 32 12.41 1.29 0.99
C MET A 32 10.98 1.37 1.56
N GLU A 33 10.07 2.08 0.90
CA GLU A 33 8.66 2.15 1.35
C GLU A 33 7.94 0.81 1.23
N LEU A 34 8.23 0.04 0.17
CA LEU A 34 7.74 -1.32 0.04
C LEU A 34 8.29 -2.24 1.12
N GLU A 35 9.58 -2.16 1.45
CA GLU A 35 10.18 -2.94 2.54
C GLU A 35 9.51 -2.62 3.88
N LYS A 36 9.22 -1.34 4.16
CA LYS A 36 8.48 -0.95 5.37
C LYS A 36 7.09 -1.59 5.41
N MET A 37 6.38 -1.64 4.28
CA MET A 37 5.08 -2.31 4.20
C MET A 37 5.18 -3.81 4.44
N PHE A 38 6.13 -4.51 3.81
CA PHE A 38 6.35 -5.94 4.07
C PHE A 38 6.74 -6.20 5.52
N ARG A 39 7.54 -5.33 6.13
CA ARG A 39 7.91 -5.45 7.54
C ARG A 39 6.69 -5.36 8.45
N ARG A 40 5.76 -4.41 8.18
CA ARG A 40 4.49 -4.30 8.92
C ARG A 40 3.63 -5.55 8.75
N PHE A 41 3.54 -6.08 7.53
CA PHE A 41 2.80 -7.31 7.23
C PHE A 41 3.36 -8.52 7.98
N ALA A 42 4.67 -8.75 7.91
CA ALA A 42 5.34 -9.85 8.60
C ALA A 42 5.18 -9.77 10.13
N VAL A 43 5.16 -8.57 10.72
CA VAL A 43 4.87 -8.38 12.14
C VAL A 43 3.43 -8.76 12.46
N ALA A 44 2.47 -8.38 11.62
CA ALA A 44 1.06 -8.73 11.82
C ALA A 44 0.84 -10.25 11.73
N GLU A 45 1.40 -10.93 10.72
CA GLU A 45 1.31 -12.39 10.60
C GLU A 45 1.93 -13.09 11.81
N LYS A 46 3.14 -12.70 12.22
CA LYS A 46 3.78 -13.25 13.42
C LYS A 46 2.92 -13.06 14.67
N MET A 47 2.28 -11.90 14.85
CA MET A 47 1.39 -11.66 15.99
C MET A 47 0.14 -12.55 15.97
N LEU A 48 -0.31 -12.99 14.80
CA LEU A 48 -1.43 -13.92 14.65
C LEU A 48 -0.99 -15.35 14.94
N GLU A 49 0.17 -15.77 14.43
CA GLU A 49 0.79 -17.07 14.73
C GLU A 49 1.05 -17.25 16.22
N GLU A 50 1.61 -16.23 16.89
CA GLU A 50 1.86 -16.25 18.34
C GLU A 50 0.57 -16.41 19.16
N LYS A 51 -0.59 -16.14 18.56
CA LYS A 51 -1.92 -16.30 19.16
C LYS A 51 -2.67 -17.55 18.68
N GLY A 52 -2.08 -18.35 17.79
CA GLY A 52 -2.73 -19.52 17.19
C GLY A 52 -3.89 -19.17 16.25
N LEU A 53 -3.83 -18.00 15.60
CA LEU A 53 -4.88 -17.47 14.72
C LEU A 53 -4.55 -17.59 13.22
N GLU A 54 -3.44 -18.24 12.87
CA GLU A 54 -2.93 -18.33 11.49
C GLU A 54 -3.94 -19.00 10.53
N GLU A 55 -4.61 -20.08 10.96
CA GLU A 55 -5.60 -20.76 10.13
C GLU A 55 -6.88 -19.94 9.92
N GLU A 56 -7.28 -19.14 10.93
CA GLU A 56 -8.44 -18.27 10.83
C GLU A 56 -8.15 -17.07 9.93
N HIS A 57 -6.96 -16.50 10.05
CA HIS A 57 -6.47 -15.44 9.18
C HIS A 57 -6.49 -15.86 7.70
N GLU A 58 -5.96 -17.04 7.37
CA GLU A 58 -5.97 -17.56 6.00
C GLU A 58 -7.41 -17.78 5.47
N ARG A 59 -8.29 -18.32 6.32
CA ARG A 59 -9.72 -18.46 6.00
C ARG A 59 -10.36 -17.10 5.70
N LEU A 60 -10.09 -16.08 6.52
CA LEU A 60 -10.62 -14.73 6.32
C LEU A 60 -10.11 -14.11 5.00
N ILE A 61 -8.82 -14.22 4.69
CA ILE A 61 -8.24 -13.77 3.41
C ILE A 61 -8.96 -14.44 2.23
N SER A 62 -9.16 -15.76 2.30
CA SER A 62 -9.84 -16.48 1.22
C SER A 62 -11.29 -16.05 1.02
N SER A 63 -11.94 -15.56 2.09
CA SER A 63 -13.32 -15.09 2.08
C SER A 63 -13.48 -13.61 1.72
N SER A 64 -12.42 -12.81 1.79
CA SER A 64 -12.46 -11.36 1.57
C SER A 64 -12.41 -10.96 0.09
N VAL A 65 -12.48 -11.91 -0.84
CA VAL A 65 -12.38 -11.67 -2.30
C VAL A 65 -13.46 -10.71 -2.81
N VAL A 66 -14.58 -10.56 -2.10
CA VAL A 66 -15.67 -9.64 -2.44
C VAL A 66 -16.05 -8.81 -1.20
N ASP A 67 -15.05 -8.28 -0.51
CA ASP A 67 -15.24 -7.43 0.66
C ASP A 67 -14.84 -5.98 0.38
N SER A 68 -15.84 -5.11 0.25
CA SER A 68 -15.64 -3.69 -0.04
C SER A 68 -14.89 -2.95 1.07
N GLU A 69 -14.99 -3.38 2.34
CA GLU A 69 -14.25 -2.75 3.42
C GLU A 69 -12.75 -3.05 3.29
N ILE A 70 -12.41 -4.27 2.88
CA ILE A 70 -11.03 -4.66 2.59
C ILE A 70 -10.50 -3.90 1.37
N ASP A 71 -11.31 -3.74 0.32
CA ASP A 71 -10.94 -2.92 -0.84
C ASP A 71 -10.67 -1.46 -0.46
N ASP A 72 -11.49 -0.85 0.39
CA ASP A 72 -11.30 0.52 0.88
C ASP A 72 -10.03 0.67 1.74
N ARG A 73 -9.73 -0.35 2.56
CA ARG A 73 -8.47 -0.40 3.33
C ARG A 73 -7.27 -0.53 2.40
N VAL A 74 -7.34 -1.37 1.36
CA VAL A 74 -6.28 -1.51 0.35
C VAL A 74 -6.08 -0.19 -0.41
N ASN A 75 -7.16 0.49 -0.78
CA ASN A 75 -7.10 1.81 -1.40
C ASN A 75 -6.41 2.85 -0.50
N SER A 76 -6.71 2.83 0.80
CA SER A 76 -6.06 3.71 1.78
C SER A 76 -4.55 3.45 1.87
N LEU A 77 -4.13 2.19 1.83
CA LEU A 77 -2.70 1.82 1.82
C LEU A 77 -1.99 2.32 0.56
N PHE A 78 -2.63 2.29 -0.61
CA PHE A 78 -2.06 2.86 -1.82
C PHE A 78 -1.87 4.37 -1.72
N ILE A 79 -2.83 5.09 -1.13
CA ILE A 79 -2.72 6.55 -0.89
C ILE A 79 -1.56 6.85 0.07
N GLU A 80 -1.45 6.10 1.18
CA GLU A 80 -0.34 6.25 2.15
C GLU A 80 1.02 6.03 1.48
N LEU A 81 1.16 4.97 0.68
CA LEU A 81 2.40 4.70 -0.06
C LEU A 81 2.76 5.81 -1.05
N VAL A 82 1.78 6.34 -1.79
CA VAL A 82 1.99 7.48 -2.69
C VAL A 82 2.50 8.69 -1.92
N GLY A 83 1.83 9.05 -0.81
CA GLY A 83 2.23 10.18 0.03
C GLY A 83 3.67 10.02 0.53
N ASN A 84 4.00 8.84 1.07
CA ASN A 84 5.35 8.58 1.58
C ASN A 84 6.43 8.67 0.50
N ILE A 85 6.15 8.18 -0.72
CA ILE A 85 7.11 8.25 -1.84
C ILE A 85 7.31 9.71 -2.27
N VAL A 86 6.23 10.47 -2.46
CA VAL A 86 6.29 11.85 -2.96
C VAL A 86 6.97 12.77 -1.96
N THR A 87 6.61 12.73 -0.67
CA THR A 87 7.22 13.59 0.37
C THR A 87 8.72 13.35 0.56
N GLN A 88 9.24 12.18 0.18
CA GLN A 88 10.68 11.89 0.24
C GLN A 88 11.44 12.24 -1.05
N CYS A 89 10.72 12.58 -2.12
CA CYS A 89 11.32 13.05 -3.37
C CYS A 89 11.49 14.58 -3.42
N GLU A 90 10.85 15.32 -2.51
CA GLU A 90 11.02 16.77 -2.30
C GLU A 90 12.29 17.11 -1.51
#